data_AF-A0A848Q8A4-F1
#
_entry.id   AF-A0A848Q8A4-F1
#
_cell.length_a   1.000
_cell.length_b   1.000
_cell.length_c   1.000
_cell.angle_alpha   90.00
_cell.angle_beta   90.00
_cell.angle_gamma   90.00
#
_symmetry.space_group_name_H-M   'P 1'
#
loop_
_entity.id
_entity.type
_entity.pdbx_description
1 polymer ?
#
loop_
_entity_poly.entity_id
_entity_poly.type
_entity_poly.pdbx_seq_one_letter_code
_entity_poly.pdbx_strand_id
1 'polypeptide(L)'
;FLTIFYAAVLYGGLFAILASIEALFAINFSSYIYIDLFIAVIGLIAVPVFVGFIPRINEIIDDNDYHKIWRTVFAFIIVPLIMLFSAILIVYILTSFANTNYYGTIYLISALVTVFLSLAMIFLLEQFEADYPHIRFFNKYWPFVMVAVMIGFFYELILALVSQGFTLTTSIYFYLGLALLALLLVRLIKLSYKLGHGQIIGVTSFVTAITIAFVPFINILNLATYSANIRFETLLTQAGMLVDGEIIPADNDVTTEQKNAISNYVISFQDIGFERIRCLPQDFKLADFEDVFGFPQSFAYNPDYAYLAYGTNVEVIDFSNMNSASYQDFLYISSLNLYQDIESEYSSTYDGVSGIWTLLKDDLEVIEINMAEALENFYELFETSVDYELDLYTQLKYTPSNEEFDVYFIGISGLFSLNEETYSVSEANFYLGIK
;
A
#
# COMPACT_ATOMS: atom_id res chain seq x y z
N PHE A 1 34.96 8.41 1.89
CA PHE A 1 33.89 7.70 2.63
C PHE A 1 32.99 8.68 3.41
N LEU A 2 33.54 9.48 4.34
CA LEU A 2 32.76 10.38 5.20
C LEU A 2 31.88 11.39 4.44
N THR A 3 32.42 12.04 3.41
CA THR A 3 31.64 12.95 2.56
C THR A 3 30.45 12.26 1.92
N ILE A 4 30.64 11.04 1.38
CA ILE A 4 29.58 10.26 0.75
C ILE A 4 28.50 9.94 1.77
N PHE A 5 28.90 9.52 2.98
CA PHE A 5 27.97 9.26 4.07
C PHE A 5 27.16 10.50 4.44
N TYR A 6 27.79 11.67 4.60
CA TYR A 6 27.10 12.91 4.96
C TYR A 6 26.12 13.35 3.87
N ALA A 7 26.55 13.31 2.62
CA ALA A 7 25.72 13.64 1.47
C ALA A 7 24.53 12.67 1.34
N ALA A 8 24.75 11.37 1.53
CA ALA A 8 23.70 10.36 1.47
C ALA A 8 22.65 10.54 2.56
N VAL A 9 23.07 10.78 3.82
CA VAL A 9 22.14 11.02 4.93
C VAL A 9 21.35 12.32 4.71
N LEU A 10 22.00 13.40 4.26
CA LEU A 10 21.32 14.66 4.00
C LEU A 10 20.33 14.54 2.83
N TYR A 11 20.76 13.96 1.71
CA TYR A 11 19.91 13.74 0.55
C TYR A 11 18.72 12.85 0.91
N GLY A 12 18.94 11.72 1.59
CA GLY A 12 17.87 10.83 2.04
C GLY A 12 16.88 11.52 2.98
N GLY A 13 17.37 12.38 3.87
CA GLY A 13 16.51 13.18 4.76
C GLY A 13 15.67 14.22 4.02
N LEU A 14 16.28 14.97 3.09
CA LEU A 14 15.56 15.95 2.26
C LEU A 14 14.58 15.27 1.30
N PHE A 15 14.96 14.13 0.74
CA PHE A 15 14.09 13.27 -0.05
C PHE A 15 12.87 12.84 0.76
N ALA A 16 13.08 12.35 1.98
CA ALA A 16 11.98 11.95 2.88
C ALA A 16 11.05 13.12 3.22
N ILE A 17 11.59 14.34 3.36
CA ILE A 17 10.79 15.55 3.55
C ILE A 17 9.91 15.83 2.34
N LEU A 18 10.48 15.85 1.13
CA LEU A 18 9.70 16.08 -0.10
C LEU A 18 8.63 15.00 -0.30
N ALA A 19 9.00 13.73 -0.17
CA ALA A 19 8.08 12.61 -0.28
C ALA A 19 6.96 12.71 0.77
N SER A 20 7.25 13.20 1.97
CA SER A 20 6.22 13.41 2.99
C SER A 20 5.31 14.59 2.68
N ILE A 21 5.82 15.66 2.06
CA ILE A 21 4.97 16.75 1.57
C ILE A 21 4.03 16.23 0.48
N GLU A 22 4.54 15.45 -0.48
CA GLU A 22 3.70 14.84 -1.52
C GLU A 22 2.63 13.94 -0.92
N ALA A 23 3.04 13.01 -0.05
CA ALA A 23 2.15 12.03 0.54
C ALA A 23 1.10 12.65 1.46
N LEU A 24 1.48 13.64 2.28
CA LEU A 24 0.56 14.29 3.21
C LEU A 24 -0.39 15.24 2.47
N PHE A 25 0.13 16.12 1.61
CA PHE A 25 -0.67 17.18 0.97
C PHE A 25 -1.23 16.79 -0.40
N ALA A 26 -1.04 15.56 -0.86
CA ALA A 26 -1.44 15.08 -2.18
C ALA A 26 -0.88 15.96 -3.32
N ILE A 27 0.33 16.48 -3.13
CA ILE A 27 1.03 17.30 -4.14
C ILE A 27 1.87 16.35 -4.98
N ASN A 28 1.87 16.54 -6.30
CA ASN A 28 2.72 15.76 -7.20
C ASN A 28 3.88 16.66 -7.68
N PHE A 29 5.09 16.44 -7.15
CA PHE A 29 6.27 17.11 -7.68
C PHE A 29 6.82 16.34 -8.88
N SER A 30 7.40 17.10 -9.82
CA SER A 30 8.11 16.48 -10.92
C SER A 30 9.34 15.72 -10.43
N SER A 31 9.61 14.55 -11.02
CA SER A 31 10.80 13.74 -10.76
C SER A 31 12.11 14.52 -10.91
N TYR A 32 12.12 15.58 -11.73
CA TYR A 32 13.27 16.48 -11.87
C TYR A 32 13.67 17.16 -10.55
N ILE A 33 12.72 17.48 -9.66
CA ILE A 33 13.02 18.14 -8.37
C ILE A 33 13.92 17.25 -7.51
N TYR A 34 13.71 15.93 -7.54
CA TYR A 34 14.52 14.98 -6.78
C TYR A 34 15.95 14.88 -7.34
N ILE A 35 16.11 14.97 -8.66
CA ILE A 35 17.42 15.00 -9.32
C ILE A 35 18.14 16.32 -9.04
N ASP A 36 17.43 17.45 -9.13
CA ASP A 36 17.97 18.77 -8.81
C ASP A 36 18.43 18.85 -7.35
N LEU A 37 17.65 18.28 -6.44
CA LEU A 37 18.01 18.15 -5.02
C LEU A 37 19.28 17.31 -4.84
N PHE A 38 19.41 16.20 -5.56
CA PHE A 38 20.61 15.35 -5.52
C PHE A 38 21.86 16.12 -5.99
N ILE A 39 21.75 16.82 -7.12
CA ILE A 39 22.83 17.65 -7.67
C ILE A 39 23.18 18.78 -6.69
N ALA A 40 22.18 19.43 -6.09
CA ALA A 40 22.38 20.48 -5.10
C ALA A 40 23.12 19.96 -3.85
N VAL A 41 22.76 18.78 -3.34
CA VAL A 41 23.46 18.17 -2.18
C VAL A 41 24.90 17.83 -2.53
N ILE A 42 25.16 17.27 -3.72
CA ILE A 42 26.53 16.99 -4.16
C ILE A 42 27.34 18.29 -4.29
N GLY A 43 26.81 19.27 -5.02
CA GLY A 43 27.53 20.51 -5.34
C GLY A 43 27.74 21.42 -4.12
N LEU A 44 26.69 21.66 -3.34
CA LEU A 44 26.71 22.64 -2.25
C LEU A 44 27.23 22.07 -0.94
N ILE A 45 27.14 20.75 -0.72
CA ILE A 45 27.50 20.14 0.56
C ILE A 45 28.63 19.13 0.38
N ALA A 46 28.49 18.14 -0.51
CA ALA A 46 29.51 17.10 -0.63
C ALA A 46 30.87 17.65 -1.05
N VAL A 47 30.92 18.54 -2.06
CA VAL A 47 32.18 19.12 -2.53
C VAL A 47 32.87 19.98 -1.45
N PRO A 48 32.21 20.95 -0.80
CA PRO A 48 32.84 21.73 0.27
C PRO A 48 33.28 20.87 1.47
N VAL A 49 32.46 19.88 1.86
CA VAL A 49 32.80 18.96 2.96
C VAL A 49 34.02 18.12 2.58
N PHE A 50 34.10 17.60 1.35
CA PHE A 50 35.27 16.86 0.88
C PHE A 50 36.55 17.70 0.93
N VAL A 51 36.49 18.93 0.43
CA VAL A 51 37.64 19.86 0.47
C VAL A 51 38.02 20.20 1.91
N GLY A 52 37.04 20.37 2.80
CA GLY A 52 37.27 20.64 4.22
C GLY A 52 37.94 19.49 5.00
N PHE A 53 37.86 18.26 4.50
CA PHE A 53 38.54 17.08 5.06
C PHE A 53 39.94 16.84 4.49
N ILE A 54 40.44 17.68 3.58
CA ILE A 54 41.83 17.58 3.10
C ILE A 54 42.75 18.08 4.23
N PRO A 55 43.59 17.21 4.83
CA PRO A 55 44.41 17.59 5.97
C PRO A 55 45.42 18.66 5.57
N ARG A 56 45.65 19.63 6.46
CA ARG A 56 46.72 20.61 6.26
C ARG A 56 48.08 19.93 6.46
N ILE A 57 49.11 20.44 5.80
CA ILE A 57 50.46 19.82 5.67
C ILE A 57 51.14 19.45 7.02
N ASN A 58 50.63 19.89 8.17
CA ASN A 58 51.18 19.60 9.50
C ASN A 58 50.15 19.13 10.55
N GLU A 59 48.97 18.62 10.15
CA GLU A 59 47.97 18.10 11.11
C GLU A 59 48.25 16.63 11.47
N ILE A 60 48.48 16.37 12.76
CA ILE A 60 48.54 15.03 13.32
C ILE A 60 47.10 14.58 13.55
N ILE A 61 46.64 13.59 12.77
CA ILE A 61 45.30 13.01 12.88
C ILE A 61 45.29 12.09 14.12
N ASP A 62 44.49 12.43 15.12
CA ASP A 62 44.35 11.67 16.37
C ASP A 62 43.25 10.60 16.21
N ASP A 63 43.50 9.37 16.68
CA ASP A 63 42.67 8.17 16.42
C ASP A 63 41.26 8.24 17.08
N ASN A 64 41.03 9.25 17.92
CA ASN A 64 39.74 9.54 18.58
C ASN A 64 38.71 10.27 17.68
N ASP A 65 39.00 10.52 16.41
CA ASP A 65 38.15 11.30 15.50
C ASP A 65 36.86 10.58 15.04
N TYR A 66 36.75 9.27 15.22
CA TYR A 66 35.54 8.52 14.83
C TYR A 66 34.28 9.01 15.58
N HIS A 67 34.40 9.37 16.86
CA HIS A 67 33.28 9.90 17.64
C HIS A 67 32.87 11.32 17.24
N LYS A 68 33.79 12.13 16.66
CA LYS A 68 33.47 13.49 16.18
C LYS A 68 32.62 13.47 14.92
N ILE A 69 32.76 12.45 14.08
CA ILE A 69 32.06 12.29 12.82
C ILE A 69 30.56 12.08 13.05
N TRP A 70 30.19 11.05 13.82
CA TRP A 70 28.79 10.75 14.14
C TRP A 70 28.10 11.92 14.86
N ARG A 71 28.81 12.56 15.79
CA ARG A 71 28.37 13.78 16.48
C ARG A 71 28.01 14.89 15.49
N THR A 72 28.82 15.10 14.45
CA THR A 72 28.59 16.15 13.46
C THR A 72 27.34 15.87 12.62
N VAL A 73 27.15 14.63 12.16
CA VAL A 73 25.96 14.25 11.37
C VAL A 73 24.69 14.37 12.18
N PHE A 74 24.67 13.81 13.40
CA PHE A 74 23.47 13.83 14.22
C PHE A 74 23.08 15.26 14.60
N ALA A 75 24.04 16.08 15.01
CA ALA A 75 23.79 17.45 15.47
C ALA A 75 23.42 18.43 14.35
N PHE A 76 24.11 18.37 13.21
CA PHE A 76 24.00 19.41 12.17
C PHE A 76 23.20 18.99 10.93
N ILE A 77 22.98 17.69 10.72
CA ILE A 77 22.18 17.20 9.59
C ILE A 77 20.84 16.66 10.12
N ILE A 78 20.87 15.66 11.00
CA ILE A 78 19.66 14.94 11.40
C ILE A 78 18.74 15.79 12.28
N VAL A 79 19.28 16.53 13.26
CA VAL A 79 18.46 17.40 14.13
C VAL A 79 17.69 18.45 13.32
N PRO A 80 18.31 19.26 12.43
CA PRO A 80 17.56 20.19 11.58
C PRO A 80 16.50 19.53 10.69
N LEU A 81 16.79 18.35 10.14
CA LEU A 81 15.82 17.60 9.33
C LEU A 81 14.61 17.18 10.14
N ILE A 82 14.82 16.59 11.32
CA ILE A 82 13.75 16.24 12.27
C ILE A 82 12.94 17.50 12.63
N MET A 83 13.62 18.63 12.82
CA MET A 83 12.94 19.87 13.17
C MET A 83 11.96 20.31 12.09
N LEU A 84 12.45 20.34 10.84
CA LEU A 84 11.64 20.69 9.67
C LEU A 84 10.48 19.71 9.48
N PHE A 85 10.74 18.42 9.62
CA PHE A 85 9.72 17.37 9.50
C PHE A 85 8.61 17.52 10.54
N SER A 86 8.96 17.78 11.80
CA SER A 86 7.98 18.00 12.86
C SER A 86 7.10 19.22 12.57
N ALA A 87 7.67 20.28 12.00
CA ALA A 87 6.91 21.47 11.60
C ALA A 87 5.90 21.15 10.51
N ILE A 88 6.28 20.34 9.50
CA ILE A 88 5.39 19.88 8.44
C ILE A 88 4.20 19.08 9.03
N LEU A 89 4.48 18.17 9.97
CA LEU A 89 3.43 17.40 10.63
C LEU A 89 2.46 18.29 11.44
N ILE A 90 2.98 19.30 12.14
CA ILE A 90 2.14 20.24 12.89
C ILE A 90 1.27 21.05 11.93
N VAL A 91 1.82 21.54 10.83
CA VAL A 91 1.02 22.23 9.80
C VAL A 91 -0.06 21.29 9.26
N TYR A 92 0.30 20.05 8.93
CA TYR A 92 -0.64 19.08 8.37
C TYR A 92 -1.84 18.82 9.27
N ILE A 93 -1.61 18.54 10.57
CA ILE A 93 -2.69 18.28 11.50
C ILE A 93 -3.54 19.53 11.78
N LEU A 94 -2.96 20.73 11.75
CA LEU A 94 -3.72 21.97 11.89
C LEU A 94 -4.60 22.24 10.67
N THR A 95 -4.15 21.85 9.48
CA THR A 95 -4.91 21.99 8.24
C THR A 95 -5.95 20.89 8.00
N SER A 96 -5.98 19.84 8.84
CA SER A 96 -6.83 18.65 8.64
C SER A 96 -8.31 19.01 8.52
N PHE A 97 -8.80 19.97 9.30
CA PHE A 97 -10.19 20.40 9.30
C PHE A 97 -10.65 21.07 7.98
N ALA A 98 -9.72 21.56 7.17
CA ALA A 98 -10.00 22.30 5.94
C ALA A 98 -9.62 21.52 4.66
N ASN A 99 -8.88 20.43 4.79
CA ASN A 99 -8.38 19.68 3.64
C ASN A 99 -9.29 18.49 3.32
N THR A 100 -9.95 18.52 2.15
CA THR A 100 -10.79 17.41 1.68
C THR A 100 -9.98 16.15 1.36
N ASN A 101 -8.71 16.30 0.99
CA ASN A 101 -7.79 15.20 0.67
C ASN A 101 -6.90 14.87 1.88
N TYR A 102 -7.53 14.55 3.01
CA TYR A 102 -6.85 14.28 4.26
C TYR A 102 -6.57 12.78 4.45
N TYR A 103 -5.30 12.42 4.62
CA TYR A 103 -4.83 11.04 4.79
C TYR A 103 -4.31 10.80 6.23
N GLY A 104 -5.23 10.54 7.16
CA GLY A 104 -4.91 10.30 8.58
C GLY A 104 -3.92 9.16 8.82
N THR A 105 -3.98 8.08 8.02
CA THR A 105 -3.05 6.93 8.15
C THR A 105 -1.59 7.31 7.89
N ILE A 106 -1.34 8.16 6.89
CA ILE A 106 0.01 8.63 6.55
C ILE A 106 0.57 9.47 7.71
N TYR A 107 -0.29 10.29 8.32
CA TYR A 107 0.07 11.06 9.50
C TYR A 107 0.42 10.17 10.70
N LEU A 108 -0.37 9.11 10.98
CA LEU A 108 -0.08 8.17 12.08
C LEU A 108 1.32 7.58 11.99
N ILE A 109 1.71 7.07 10.81
CA ILE A 109 3.03 6.48 10.58
C ILE A 109 4.12 7.55 10.73
N SER A 110 3.94 8.69 10.06
CA SER A 110 4.92 9.77 10.04
C SER A 110 5.17 10.35 11.44
N ALA A 111 4.11 10.50 12.24
CA ALA A 111 4.20 10.97 13.62
C ALA A 111 4.95 9.98 14.52
N LEU A 112 4.66 8.67 14.44
CA LEU A 112 5.38 7.64 15.21
C LEU A 112 6.88 7.68 14.93
N VAL A 113 7.26 7.65 13.65
CA VAL A 113 8.67 7.67 13.23
C VAL A 113 9.36 8.93 13.70
N THR A 114 8.70 10.09 13.55
CA THR A 114 9.27 11.40 13.95
C THR A 114 9.48 11.50 15.45
N VAL A 115 8.51 11.05 16.25
CA VAL A 115 8.64 11.08 17.72
C VAL A 115 9.72 10.10 18.17
N PHE A 116 9.75 8.89 17.61
CA PHE A 116 10.78 7.91 17.91
C PHE A 116 12.18 8.45 17.60
N LEU A 117 12.41 8.97 16.39
CA LEU A 117 13.69 9.54 15.98
C LEU A 117 14.07 10.75 16.84
N SER A 118 13.11 11.62 17.16
CA SER A 118 13.33 12.79 18.03
C SER A 118 13.80 12.36 19.42
N LEU A 119 13.09 11.42 20.05
CA LEU A 119 13.46 10.90 21.36
C LEU A 119 14.83 10.21 21.32
N ALA A 120 15.08 9.38 20.31
CA ALA A 120 16.37 8.72 20.12
C ALA A 120 17.52 9.74 20.01
N MET A 121 17.35 10.80 19.20
CA MET A 121 18.34 11.86 19.06
C MET A 121 18.53 12.65 20.35
N ILE A 122 17.46 12.92 21.10
CA ILE A 122 17.56 13.59 22.40
C ILE A 122 18.43 12.78 23.36
N PHE A 123 18.21 11.46 23.44
CA PHE A 123 19.03 10.58 24.28
C PHE A 123 20.48 10.49 23.80
N LEU A 124 20.70 10.32 22.49
CA LEU A 124 22.05 10.21 21.92
C LEU A 124 22.88 11.48 22.10
N LEU A 125 22.24 12.64 21.98
CA LEU A 125 22.91 13.94 21.95
C LEU A 125 22.98 14.64 23.31
N GLU A 126 22.38 14.06 24.35
CA GLU A 126 22.34 14.66 25.69
C GLU A 126 23.74 14.99 26.24
N GLN A 127 24.71 14.10 26.04
CA GLN A 127 26.09 14.29 26.48
C GLN A 127 26.79 15.48 25.79
N PHE A 128 26.26 15.98 24.67
CA PHE A 128 26.86 17.05 23.87
C PHE A 128 26.15 18.41 24.04
N GLU A 129 25.18 18.52 24.96
CA GLU A 129 24.44 19.77 25.21
C GLU A 129 25.36 20.93 25.65
N ALA A 130 26.47 20.62 26.34
CA ALA A 130 27.44 21.61 26.79
C ALA A 130 28.23 22.22 25.62
N ASP A 131 28.49 21.42 24.59
CA ASP A 131 29.36 21.80 23.48
C ASP A 131 28.62 22.60 22.40
N TYR A 132 27.31 22.36 22.23
CA TYR A 132 26.53 22.93 21.14
C TYR A 132 25.22 23.58 21.60
N PRO A 133 25.08 24.91 21.44
CA PRO A 133 23.86 25.62 21.84
C PRO A 133 22.59 25.14 21.14
N HIS A 134 22.67 24.72 19.87
CA HIS A 134 21.50 24.25 19.11
C HIS A 134 21.02 22.86 19.59
N ILE A 135 21.92 21.97 20.01
CA ILE A 135 21.54 20.68 20.63
C ILE A 135 20.84 20.95 21.96
N ARG A 136 21.40 21.84 22.79
CA ARG A 136 20.76 22.24 24.05
C ARG A 136 19.37 22.83 23.83
N PHE A 137 19.19 23.62 22.76
CA PHE A 137 17.88 24.14 22.37
C PHE A 137 16.93 22.99 21.99
N PHE A 138 17.36 22.08 21.11
CA PHE A 138 16.58 20.91 20.69
C PHE A 138 16.17 20.05 21.90
N ASN A 139 17.12 19.61 22.71
CA ASN A 139 16.86 18.74 23.85
C ASN A 139 15.95 19.34 24.92
N LYS A 140 15.88 20.68 25.00
CA LYS A 140 15.03 21.41 25.93
C LYS A 140 13.63 21.65 25.38
N TYR A 141 13.50 22.08 24.13
CA TYR A 141 12.22 22.54 23.58
C TYR A 141 11.53 21.50 22.69
N TRP A 142 12.27 20.64 22.00
CA TRP A 142 11.70 19.66 21.09
C TRP A 142 10.78 18.62 21.76
N PRO A 143 11.00 18.19 23.03
CA PRO A 143 10.00 17.39 23.74
C PRO A 143 8.60 18.02 23.75
N PHE A 144 8.48 19.35 23.86
CA PHE A 144 7.17 20.02 23.84
C PHE A 144 6.56 20.04 22.44
N VAL A 145 7.38 20.18 21.40
CA VAL A 145 6.94 20.04 20.00
C VAL A 145 6.42 18.62 19.75
N MET A 146 7.11 17.60 20.28
CA MET A 146 6.65 16.21 20.19
C MET A 146 5.32 15.96 20.90
N VAL A 147 5.01 16.69 21.98
CA VAL A 147 3.67 16.62 22.60
C VAL A 147 2.61 17.11 21.62
N ALA A 148 2.84 18.22 20.91
CA ALA A 148 1.89 18.71 19.92
C ALA A 148 1.67 17.69 18.79
N VAL A 149 2.73 17.08 18.28
CA VAL A 149 2.64 15.99 17.29
C VAL A 149 1.88 14.78 17.87
N MET A 150 2.13 14.42 19.12
CA MET A 150 1.47 13.28 19.77
C MET A 150 -0.02 13.52 20.02
N ILE A 151 -0.42 14.76 20.32
CA ILE A 151 -1.84 15.14 20.43
C ILE A 151 -2.54 14.89 19.09
N GLY A 152 -1.93 15.33 17.99
CA GLY A 152 -2.43 15.03 16.65
C GLY A 152 -2.50 13.53 16.39
N PHE A 153 -1.49 12.77 16.82
CA PHE A 153 -1.45 11.32 16.63
C PHE A 153 -2.61 10.63 17.33
N PHE A 154 -2.88 10.97 18.59
CA PHE A 154 -4.01 10.39 19.33
C PHE A 154 -5.36 10.84 18.79
N TYR A 155 -5.46 12.08 18.29
CA TYR A 155 -6.68 12.54 17.61
C TYR A 155 -7.01 11.64 16.41
N GLU A 156 -6.04 11.42 15.52
CA GLU A 156 -6.21 10.55 14.35
C GLU A 156 -6.45 9.09 14.72
N LEU A 157 -5.76 8.60 15.75
CA LEU A 157 -5.95 7.24 16.22
C LEU A 157 -7.36 7.03 16.77
N ILE A 158 -7.92 8.01 17.48
CA ILE A 158 -9.30 7.95 17.96
C ILE A 158 -10.27 7.92 16.78
N LEU A 159 -10.08 8.75 15.76
CA LEU A 159 -10.92 8.72 14.54
C LEU A 159 -10.84 7.35 13.84
N ALA A 160 -9.64 6.78 13.72
CA ALA A 160 -9.44 5.44 13.16
C ALA A 160 -10.13 4.36 14.01
N LEU A 161 -10.03 4.43 15.34
CA LEU A 161 -10.69 3.48 16.24
C LEU A 161 -12.22 3.62 16.22
N VAL A 162 -12.77 4.81 16.06
CA VAL A 162 -14.22 5.02 15.96
C VAL A 162 -14.75 4.52 14.62
N SER A 163 -14.04 4.81 13.53
CA SER A 163 -14.47 4.43 12.17
C SER A 163 -14.23 2.95 11.85
N GLN A 164 -13.08 2.40 12.23
CA GLN A 164 -12.62 1.06 11.86
C GLN A 164 -12.59 0.07 13.05
N GLY A 165 -12.75 0.56 14.27
CA GLY A 165 -12.63 -0.29 15.46
C GLY A 165 -11.18 -0.70 15.73
N PHE A 166 -11.01 -1.69 16.60
CA PHE A 166 -9.73 -2.33 16.77
C PHE A 166 -9.47 -3.26 15.57
N THR A 167 -8.47 -2.92 14.76
CA THR A 167 -7.90 -3.77 13.73
C THR A 167 -6.48 -4.14 14.16
N LEU A 168 -5.81 -5.04 13.46
CA LEU A 168 -4.40 -5.33 13.73
C LEU A 168 -3.57 -4.04 13.68
N THR A 169 -3.77 -3.23 12.64
CA THR A 169 -3.07 -1.97 12.40
C THR A 169 -3.37 -0.92 13.46
N THR A 170 -4.65 -0.63 13.75
CA THR A 170 -5.01 0.41 14.73
C THR A 170 -4.59 0.01 16.15
N SER A 171 -4.62 -1.29 16.46
CA SER A 171 -4.10 -1.81 17.74
C SER A 171 -2.59 -1.61 17.86
N ILE A 172 -1.81 -1.93 16.82
CA ILE A 172 -0.35 -1.72 16.80
C ILE A 172 -0.03 -0.23 17.03
N TYR A 173 -0.71 0.67 16.32
CA TYR A 173 -0.52 2.11 16.49
C TYR A 173 -0.88 2.58 17.91
N PHE A 174 -1.94 2.03 18.50
CA PHE A 174 -2.31 2.34 19.88
C PHE A 174 -1.20 1.98 20.87
N TYR A 175 -0.62 0.79 20.77
CA TYR A 175 0.45 0.37 21.69
C TYR A 175 1.75 1.13 21.47
N LEU A 176 2.18 1.31 20.22
CA LEU A 176 3.39 2.07 19.90
C LEU A 176 3.24 3.54 20.31
N GLY A 177 2.07 4.14 20.07
CA GLY A 177 1.74 5.49 20.51
C GLY A 177 1.82 5.66 22.03
N LEU A 178 1.24 4.73 22.79
CA LEU A 178 1.32 4.73 24.25
C LEU A 178 2.76 4.56 24.76
N ALA A 179 3.54 3.69 24.13
CA ALA A 179 4.95 3.48 24.48
C ALA A 179 5.77 4.77 24.30
N LEU A 180 5.62 5.43 23.14
CA LEU A 180 6.32 6.68 22.85
C LEU A 180 5.81 7.83 23.71
N LEU A 181 4.51 7.91 23.98
CA LEU A 181 3.94 8.88 24.91
C LEU A 181 4.55 8.72 26.30
N ALA A 182 4.65 7.49 26.80
CA ALA A 182 5.23 7.22 28.11
C ALA A 182 6.71 7.64 28.15
N LEU A 183 7.51 7.29 27.14
CA LEU A 183 8.91 7.74 27.03
C LEU A 183 9.02 9.28 26.96
N LEU A 184 8.13 9.93 26.23
CA LEU A 184 8.06 11.39 26.13
C LEU A 184 7.74 12.04 27.48
N LEU A 185 6.76 11.50 28.22
CA LEU A 185 6.41 11.96 29.56
C LEU A 185 7.59 11.81 30.52
N VAL A 186 8.30 10.69 30.49
CA VAL A 186 9.52 10.49 31.30
C VAL A 186 10.56 11.56 30.98
N ARG A 187 10.77 11.89 29.71
CA ARG A 187 11.67 12.98 29.31
C ARG A 187 11.23 14.35 29.83
N LEU A 188 9.94 14.65 29.79
CA LEU A 188 9.38 15.92 30.29
C LEU A 188 9.48 16.04 31.82
N ILE A 189 9.22 14.94 32.54
CA ILE A 189 9.39 14.87 34.00
C ILE A 189 10.85 15.09 34.36
N LYS A 190 11.80 14.45 33.65
CA LYS A 190 13.24 14.70 33.84
C LYS A 190 13.59 16.18 33.72
N LEU A 191 13.09 16.85 32.67
CA LEU A 191 13.34 18.27 32.44
C LEU A 191 12.83 19.15 33.60
N SER A 192 11.68 18.76 34.17
CA SER A 192 10.98 19.51 35.23
C SER A 192 11.58 19.26 36.62
N TYR A 193 11.99 18.03 36.93
CA TYR A 193 12.39 17.60 38.28
C TYR A 193 13.89 17.34 38.44
N LYS A 194 14.71 17.52 37.38
CA LYS A 194 16.18 17.34 37.40
C LYS A 194 16.63 16.00 38.02
N LEU A 195 15.96 14.91 37.66
CA LEU A 195 16.28 13.56 38.15
C LEU A 195 17.72 13.15 37.78
N GLY A 196 18.38 12.40 38.68
CA GLY A 196 19.72 11.87 38.44
C GLY A 196 19.73 10.73 37.43
N HIS A 197 20.86 10.50 36.75
CA HIS A 197 21.02 9.52 35.67
C HIS A 197 20.50 8.10 36.02
N GLY A 198 20.75 7.62 37.25
CA GLY A 198 20.28 6.30 37.70
C GLY A 198 18.76 6.18 37.87
N GLN A 199 18.09 7.27 38.26
CA GLN A 199 16.64 7.30 38.40
C GLN A 199 15.95 7.29 37.03
N ILE A 200 16.57 7.91 36.02
CA ILE A 200 16.05 7.94 34.65
C ILE A 200 16.10 6.55 34.03
N ILE A 201 17.24 5.85 34.14
CA ILE A 201 17.37 4.48 33.64
C ILE A 201 16.31 3.59 34.30
N GLY A 202 16.11 3.71 35.61
CA GLY A 202 15.05 2.98 36.32
C GLY A 202 13.65 3.25 35.76
N VAL A 203 13.30 4.52 35.55
CA VAL A 203 11.97 4.89 35.04
C VAL A 203 11.80 4.49 33.57
N THR A 204 12.79 4.71 32.70
CA THR A 204 12.70 4.30 31.29
C THR A 204 12.64 2.78 31.15
N SER A 205 13.48 2.04 31.89
CA SER A 205 13.46 0.58 31.88
C SER A 205 12.16 0.02 32.44
N PHE A 206 11.59 0.65 33.48
CA PHE A 206 10.29 0.25 34.03
C PHE A 206 9.14 0.49 33.04
N VAL A 207 9.10 1.65 32.39
CA VAL A 207 8.10 1.96 31.35
C VAL A 207 8.25 1.01 30.17
N THR A 208 9.47 0.78 29.66
CA THR A 208 9.72 -0.16 28.57
C THR A 208 9.36 -1.59 28.96
N ALA A 209 9.67 -2.02 30.20
CA ALA A 209 9.30 -3.34 30.70
C ALA A 209 7.77 -3.49 30.82
N ILE A 210 7.04 -2.46 31.26
CA ILE A 210 5.57 -2.47 31.25
C ILE A 210 5.05 -2.58 29.83
N THR A 211 5.54 -1.76 28.89
CA THR A 211 5.10 -1.84 27.50
C THR A 211 5.35 -3.24 26.92
N ILE A 212 6.56 -3.78 27.06
CA ILE A 212 6.91 -5.12 26.57
C ILE A 212 6.12 -6.20 27.30
N ALA A 213 5.83 -6.04 28.59
CA ALA A 213 5.05 -7.01 29.35
C ALA A 213 3.56 -6.94 29.03
N PHE A 214 3.00 -5.82 28.60
CA PHE A 214 1.57 -5.72 28.30
C PHE A 214 1.22 -6.02 26.84
N VAL A 215 2.14 -5.78 25.90
CA VAL A 215 1.90 -6.03 24.46
C VAL A 215 1.60 -7.50 24.13
N PRO A 216 2.30 -8.52 24.67
CA PRO A 216 1.98 -9.94 24.42
C PRO A 216 0.78 -10.44 25.20
N PHE A 217 0.46 -9.84 26.36
CA PHE A 217 -0.64 -10.28 27.22
C PHE A 217 -2.00 -9.81 26.71
N ILE A 218 -2.03 -8.73 25.92
CA ILE A 218 -3.23 -8.33 25.20
C ILE A 218 -3.18 -9.04 23.85
N ASN A 219 -3.97 -10.09 23.70
CA ASN A 219 -4.07 -10.81 22.42
C ASN A 219 -4.67 -9.87 21.35
N ILE A 220 -3.79 -9.18 20.62
CA ILE A 220 -4.13 -8.17 19.60
C ILE A 220 -5.08 -8.77 18.56
N LEU A 221 -4.87 -10.04 18.22
CA LEU A 221 -5.71 -10.77 17.29
C LEU A 221 -7.12 -11.01 17.85
N ASN A 222 -7.24 -11.34 19.14
CA ASN A 222 -8.55 -11.49 19.79
C ASN A 222 -9.29 -10.15 19.90
N LEU A 223 -8.57 -9.04 20.15
CA LEU A 223 -9.19 -7.72 20.21
C LEU A 223 -9.68 -7.27 18.82
N ALA A 224 -8.87 -7.50 17.78
CA ALA A 224 -9.25 -7.16 16.41
C ALA A 224 -10.43 -8.00 15.91
N THR A 225 -10.40 -9.31 16.17
CA THR A 225 -11.49 -10.23 15.82
C THR A 225 -12.76 -9.92 16.60
N TYR A 226 -12.69 -9.43 17.85
CA TYR A 226 -13.86 -8.99 18.60
C TYR A 226 -14.65 -7.88 17.89
N SER A 227 -13.98 -6.79 17.49
CA SER A 227 -14.65 -5.69 16.79
C SER A 227 -15.08 -6.07 15.38
N ALA A 228 -14.32 -6.94 14.70
CA ALA A 228 -14.74 -7.50 13.44
C ALA A 228 -16.06 -8.29 13.59
N ASN A 229 -16.15 -9.16 14.60
CA ASN A 229 -17.37 -9.94 14.87
C ASN A 229 -18.59 -9.06 15.10
N ILE A 230 -18.48 -7.97 15.86
CA ILE A 230 -19.61 -7.03 16.07
C ILE A 230 -20.11 -6.46 14.74
N ARG A 231 -19.20 -6.14 13.82
CA ARG A 231 -19.56 -5.60 12.49
C ARG A 231 -20.27 -6.65 11.65
N PHE A 232 -19.78 -7.88 11.69
CA PHE A 232 -20.40 -8.99 10.97
C PHE A 232 -21.77 -9.35 11.53
N GLU A 233 -21.90 -9.42 12.85
CA GLU A 233 -23.19 -9.63 13.51
C GLU A 233 -24.18 -8.52 13.15
N THR A 234 -23.71 -7.26 13.09
CA THR A 234 -24.54 -6.12 12.63
C THR A 234 -24.97 -6.28 11.18
N LEU A 235 -24.06 -6.71 10.30
CA LEU A 235 -24.33 -6.93 8.89
C LEU A 235 -25.35 -8.04 8.66
N LEU A 236 -25.19 -9.19 9.35
CA LEU A 236 -26.15 -10.29 9.31
C LEU A 236 -27.51 -9.88 9.90
N THR A 237 -27.53 -9.08 10.98
CA THR A 237 -28.76 -8.56 11.56
C THR A 237 -29.50 -7.63 10.58
N GLN A 238 -28.78 -6.77 9.86
CA GLN A 238 -29.36 -5.89 8.84
C GLN A 238 -29.91 -6.67 7.64
N ALA A 239 -29.30 -7.80 7.31
CA ALA A 239 -29.79 -8.73 6.29
C ALA A 239 -30.92 -9.66 6.80
N GLY A 240 -31.32 -9.58 8.07
CA GLY A 240 -32.30 -10.47 8.67
C GLY A 240 -31.82 -11.92 8.85
N MET A 241 -30.51 -12.16 8.73
CA MET A 241 -29.87 -13.48 8.72
C MET A 241 -29.30 -13.90 10.09
N LEU A 242 -29.49 -13.10 11.14
CA LEU A 242 -29.03 -13.42 12.50
C LEU A 242 -30.21 -13.37 13.47
N VAL A 243 -30.55 -14.52 14.05
CA VAL A 243 -31.61 -14.65 15.07
C VAL A 243 -31.07 -15.44 16.24
N ASP A 244 -31.20 -14.90 17.46
CA ASP A 244 -30.71 -15.51 18.70
C ASP A 244 -29.23 -15.94 18.69
N GLY A 245 -28.40 -15.30 17.83
CA GLY A 245 -26.98 -15.59 17.68
C GLY A 245 -26.65 -16.70 16.68
N GLU A 246 -27.66 -17.28 16.03
CA GLU A 246 -27.51 -18.28 14.98
C GLU A 246 -27.81 -17.68 13.60
N ILE A 247 -27.08 -18.18 12.59
CA ILE A 247 -27.25 -17.75 11.20
C ILE A 247 -28.44 -18.49 10.60
N ILE A 248 -29.35 -17.74 9.98
CA ILE A 248 -30.44 -18.28 9.17
C ILE A 248 -30.07 -18.09 7.69
N PRO A 249 -30.24 -19.12 6.84
CA PRO A 249 -30.01 -19.00 5.39
C PRO A 249 -30.80 -17.85 4.77
N ALA A 250 -30.21 -17.21 3.76
CA ALA A 250 -30.78 -16.03 3.11
C ALA A 250 -32.14 -16.34 2.46
N ASP A 251 -33.12 -15.47 2.68
CA ASP A 251 -34.37 -15.43 1.92
C ASP A 251 -34.21 -14.54 0.66
N ASN A 252 -35.25 -14.44 -0.17
CA ASN A 252 -35.26 -13.68 -1.42
C ASN A 252 -35.06 -12.15 -1.23
N ASP A 253 -35.19 -11.66 0.01
CA ASP A 253 -35.05 -10.23 0.33
C ASP A 253 -33.59 -9.77 0.52
N VAL A 254 -32.63 -10.69 0.65
CA VAL A 254 -31.21 -10.35 0.82
C VAL A 254 -30.61 -9.90 -0.51
N THR A 255 -30.12 -8.67 -0.56
CA THR A 255 -29.56 -8.09 -1.80
C THR A 255 -28.23 -8.75 -2.18
N THR A 256 -27.89 -8.70 -3.47
CA THR A 256 -26.58 -9.17 -3.96
C THR A 256 -25.42 -8.47 -3.25
N GLU A 257 -25.55 -7.17 -2.96
CA GLU A 257 -24.55 -6.40 -2.21
C GLU A 257 -24.34 -6.96 -0.80
N GLN A 258 -25.41 -7.30 -0.09
CA GLN A 258 -25.32 -7.91 1.25
C GLN A 258 -24.70 -9.31 1.19
N LYS A 259 -25.12 -10.15 0.23
CA LYS A 259 -24.53 -11.49 0.01
C LYS A 259 -23.02 -11.40 -0.23
N ASN A 260 -22.60 -10.44 -1.05
CA ASN A 260 -21.18 -10.21 -1.34
C ASN A 260 -20.42 -9.70 -0.12
N ALA A 261 -20.99 -8.78 0.65
CA ALA A 261 -20.36 -8.27 1.87
C ALA A 261 -20.18 -9.37 2.94
N ILE A 262 -21.16 -10.28 3.07
CA ILE A 262 -21.06 -11.48 3.92
C ILE A 262 -19.94 -12.39 3.40
N SER A 263 -19.93 -12.71 2.10
CA SER A 263 -18.91 -13.57 1.47
C SER A 263 -17.50 -13.02 1.69
N ASN A 264 -17.27 -11.75 1.36
CA ASN A 264 -15.99 -11.06 1.54
C ASN A 264 -15.55 -11.06 3.00
N TYR A 265 -16.48 -10.85 3.94
CA TYR A 265 -16.15 -10.89 5.36
C TYR A 265 -15.68 -12.28 5.78
N VAL A 266 -16.40 -13.35 5.42
CA VAL A 266 -16.01 -14.72 5.79
C VAL A 266 -14.65 -15.07 5.18
N ILE A 267 -14.41 -14.76 3.91
CA ILE A 267 -13.13 -14.99 3.22
C ILE A 267 -11.98 -14.25 3.91
N SER A 268 -12.21 -13.05 4.45
CA SER A 268 -11.16 -12.29 5.17
C SER A 268 -10.59 -13.02 6.40
N PHE A 269 -11.27 -14.06 6.89
CA PHE A 269 -10.82 -14.90 8.00
C PHE A 269 -10.05 -16.15 7.57
N GLN A 270 -9.89 -16.40 6.26
CA GLN A 270 -9.25 -17.61 5.73
C GLN A 270 -7.84 -17.86 6.31
N ASP A 271 -7.03 -16.80 6.44
CA ASP A 271 -5.65 -16.91 6.93
C ASP A 271 -5.54 -16.88 8.46
N ILE A 272 -6.55 -16.35 9.16
CA ILE A 272 -6.55 -16.18 10.63
C ILE A 272 -7.38 -17.22 11.38
N GLY A 273 -8.22 -17.96 10.66
CA GLY A 273 -9.07 -19.03 11.16
C GLY A 273 -10.55 -18.63 11.26
N PHE A 274 -11.44 -19.42 10.63
CA PHE A 274 -12.89 -19.22 10.67
C PHE A 274 -13.49 -19.45 12.07
N GLU A 275 -12.82 -20.23 12.93
CA GLU A 275 -13.21 -20.45 14.32
C GLU A 275 -13.25 -19.17 15.17
N ARG A 276 -12.69 -18.08 14.63
CA ARG A 276 -12.73 -16.75 15.24
C ARG A 276 -13.99 -15.96 14.92
N ILE A 277 -14.83 -16.44 14.01
CA ILE A 277 -16.15 -15.86 13.73
C ILE A 277 -17.15 -16.53 14.68
N ARG A 278 -17.75 -15.73 15.56
CA ARG A 278 -18.53 -16.21 16.72
C ARG A 278 -19.84 -16.88 16.37
N CYS A 279 -20.51 -16.36 15.34
CA CYS A 279 -21.81 -16.86 14.89
C CYS A 279 -21.68 -18.02 13.90
N LEU A 280 -20.47 -18.45 13.54
CA LEU A 280 -20.27 -19.62 12.68
C LEU A 280 -20.32 -20.93 13.48
N PRO A 281 -20.74 -22.04 12.84
CA PRO A 281 -20.63 -23.37 13.42
C PRO A 281 -19.19 -23.73 13.82
N GLN A 282 -19.06 -24.55 14.87
CA GLN A 282 -17.78 -24.86 15.54
C GLN A 282 -16.73 -25.58 14.66
N ASP A 283 -17.15 -26.15 13.51
CA ASP A 283 -16.31 -26.87 12.54
C ASP A 283 -16.48 -26.32 11.11
N PHE A 284 -16.88 -25.06 10.95
CA PHE A 284 -17.14 -24.44 9.65
C PHE A 284 -15.94 -24.55 8.70
N LYS A 285 -16.21 -25.04 7.49
CA LYS A 285 -15.29 -24.97 6.36
C LYS A 285 -15.90 -24.08 5.28
N LEU A 286 -15.04 -23.50 4.46
CA LEU A 286 -15.47 -22.67 3.34
C LEU A 286 -16.39 -23.44 2.36
N ALA A 287 -16.24 -24.76 2.25
CA ALA A 287 -17.12 -25.62 1.48
C ALA A 287 -18.57 -25.67 2.02
N ASP A 288 -18.76 -25.40 3.31
CA ASP A 288 -20.07 -25.38 3.98
C ASP A 288 -20.75 -24.01 3.83
N PHE A 289 -20.15 -23.06 3.09
CA PHE A 289 -20.65 -21.68 2.99
C PHE A 289 -22.07 -21.62 2.46
N GLU A 290 -22.35 -22.30 1.34
CA GLU A 290 -23.68 -22.28 0.72
C GLU A 290 -24.73 -22.92 1.64
N ASP A 291 -24.36 -23.98 2.37
CA ASP A 291 -25.24 -24.64 3.33
C ASP A 291 -25.60 -23.75 4.53
N VAL A 292 -24.64 -22.94 5.01
CA VAL A 292 -24.83 -22.07 6.18
C VAL A 292 -25.55 -20.76 5.81
N PHE A 293 -25.19 -20.16 4.68
CA PHE A 293 -25.67 -18.83 4.29
C PHE A 293 -26.81 -18.87 3.27
N GLY A 294 -27.06 -20.00 2.61
CA GLY A 294 -28.16 -20.18 1.63
C GLY A 294 -27.90 -19.55 0.26
N PHE A 295 -26.65 -19.20 -0.05
CA PHE A 295 -26.24 -18.68 -1.36
C PHE A 295 -24.77 -19.03 -1.65
N PRO A 296 -24.38 -19.15 -2.93
CA PRO A 296 -23.02 -19.52 -3.29
C PRO A 296 -22.01 -18.44 -2.88
N GLN A 297 -20.81 -18.86 -2.52
CA GLN A 297 -19.71 -17.96 -2.20
C GLN A 297 -19.34 -17.12 -3.43
N SER A 298 -19.31 -15.79 -3.28
CA SER A 298 -18.80 -14.87 -4.30
C SER A 298 -17.33 -14.53 -4.01
N PHE A 299 -16.47 -14.61 -5.02
CA PHE A 299 -15.11 -14.09 -4.97
C PHE A 299 -15.11 -12.64 -5.44
N ALA A 300 -14.88 -11.72 -4.50
CA ALA A 300 -14.50 -10.32 -4.72
C ALA A 300 -15.41 -9.49 -5.65
N TYR A 301 -16.43 -8.85 -5.06
CA TYR A 301 -17.06 -7.67 -5.65
C TYR A 301 -16.30 -6.42 -5.23
N ASN A 302 -15.68 -5.72 -6.19
CA ASN A 302 -15.43 -4.30 -6.06
C ASN A 302 -16.70 -3.60 -6.56
N PRO A 303 -17.42 -2.80 -5.74
CA PRO A 303 -18.67 -2.17 -6.16
C PRO A 303 -18.57 -1.29 -7.40
N ASP A 304 -17.35 -0.84 -7.70
CA ASP A 304 -17.09 -0.01 -8.87
C ASP A 304 -16.79 -0.84 -10.13
N TYR A 305 -16.62 -2.17 -10.03
CA TYR A 305 -16.22 -3.02 -11.16
C TYR A 305 -17.03 -4.34 -11.23
N ALA A 306 -17.56 -4.65 -12.41
CA ALA A 306 -18.07 -5.97 -12.74
C ALA A 306 -16.96 -6.81 -13.36
N TYR A 307 -16.76 -8.04 -12.88
CA TYR A 307 -15.88 -9.00 -13.55
C TYR A 307 -16.60 -9.63 -14.74
N LEU A 308 -15.93 -9.66 -15.89
CA LEU A 308 -16.43 -10.26 -17.13
C LEU A 308 -15.46 -11.35 -17.56
N ALA A 309 -15.97 -12.56 -17.82
CA ALA A 309 -15.19 -13.64 -18.41
C ALA A 309 -16.02 -14.40 -19.43
N TYR A 310 -15.49 -14.49 -20.64
CA TYR A 310 -16.06 -15.25 -21.75
C TYR A 310 -15.06 -16.31 -22.17
N GLY A 311 -15.49 -17.56 -22.27
CA GLY A 311 -14.61 -18.67 -22.64
C GLY A 311 -15.33 -19.76 -23.42
N THR A 312 -14.56 -20.58 -24.14
CA THR A 312 -15.06 -21.75 -24.86
C THR A 312 -14.19 -22.98 -24.59
N ASN A 313 -14.77 -24.16 -24.76
CA ASN A 313 -14.06 -25.42 -24.53
C ASN A 313 -13.16 -25.77 -25.72
N VAL A 314 -11.85 -25.85 -25.46
CA VAL A 314 -10.81 -26.10 -26.48
C VAL A 314 -10.96 -27.46 -27.17
N GLU A 315 -11.59 -28.44 -26.52
CA GLU A 315 -11.77 -29.78 -27.07
C GLU A 315 -12.78 -29.87 -28.22
N VAL A 316 -13.55 -28.80 -28.49
CA VAL A 316 -14.62 -28.75 -29.51
C VAL A 316 -14.29 -27.80 -30.68
N ILE A 317 -13.06 -27.28 -30.74
CA ILE A 317 -12.67 -26.27 -31.74
C ILE A 317 -12.48 -26.92 -33.14
N ASP A 318 -13.37 -26.59 -34.07
CA ASP A 318 -13.24 -26.95 -35.48
C ASP A 318 -12.45 -25.88 -36.27
N PHE A 319 -11.21 -26.22 -36.62
CA PHE A 319 -10.31 -25.37 -37.41
C PHE A 319 -10.46 -25.55 -38.94
N SER A 320 -11.42 -26.35 -39.43
CA SER A 320 -11.53 -26.65 -40.86
C SER A 320 -11.76 -25.41 -41.75
N ASN A 321 -12.31 -24.34 -41.19
CA ASN A 321 -12.49 -23.04 -41.84
C ASN A 321 -11.23 -22.13 -41.79
N MET A 322 -10.21 -22.49 -41.00
CA MET A 322 -8.96 -21.74 -40.83
C MET A 322 -7.84 -22.40 -41.63
N ASN A 323 -7.82 -22.14 -42.93
CA ASN A 323 -6.85 -22.73 -43.85
C ASN A 323 -6.09 -21.65 -44.65
N SER A 324 -5.01 -22.07 -45.32
CA SER A 324 -4.15 -21.20 -46.12
C SER A 324 -4.83 -20.59 -47.36
N ALA A 325 -6.09 -20.94 -47.65
CA ALA A 325 -6.87 -20.25 -48.68
C ALA A 325 -7.57 -19.00 -48.15
N SER A 326 -7.68 -18.85 -46.81
CA SER A 326 -8.36 -17.74 -46.14
C SER A 326 -7.41 -16.80 -45.39
N TYR A 327 -6.24 -17.29 -44.96
CA TYR A 327 -5.25 -16.52 -44.22
C TYR A 327 -3.83 -16.77 -44.74
N GLN A 328 -3.02 -15.72 -44.82
CA GLN A 328 -1.59 -15.80 -45.13
C GLN A 328 -0.79 -16.41 -43.99
N ASP A 329 -1.09 -16.01 -42.75
CA ASP A 329 -0.49 -16.54 -41.53
C ASP A 329 -1.56 -16.73 -40.45
N PHE A 330 -1.36 -17.74 -39.59
CA PHE A 330 -2.27 -18.06 -38.49
C PHE A 330 -1.48 -18.35 -37.22
N LEU A 331 -1.68 -17.54 -36.19
CA LEU A 331 -0.90 -17.56 -34.95
C LEU A 331 -1.80 -17.85 -33.75
N TYR A 332 -1.29 -18.61 -32.78
CA TYR A 332 -1.94 -18.79 -31.49
C TYR A 332 -1.25 -17.96 -30.42
N ILE A 333 -2.02 -17.14 -29.71
CA ILE A 333 -1.57 -16.29 -28.62
C ILE A 333 -2.15 -16.86 -27.33
N SER A 334 -1.29 -17.42 -26.48
CA SER A 334 -1.67 -18.07 -25.23
C SER A 334 -1.88 -17.10 -24.07
N SER A 335 -1.36 -15.88 -24.15
CA SER A 335 -1.52 -14.84 -23.14
C SER A 335 -1.20 -13.44 -23.71
N LEU A 336 -1.66 -12.39 -23.04
CA LEU A 336 -1.36 -11.00 -23.42
C LEU A 336 0.12 -10.62 -23.27
N ASN A 337 0.85 -11.27 -22.35
CA ASN A 337 2.26 -10.99 -22.06
C ASN A 337 3.15 -12.20 -22.42
N LEU A 338 3.54 -12.33 -23.68
CA LEU A 338 4.50 -13.34 -24.13
C LEU A 338 5.92 -12.76 -24.13
N TYR A 339 6.76 -13.22 -23.20
CA TYR A 339 8.22 -13.03 -23.28
C TYR A 339 8.78 -14.10 -24.24
N GLN A 340 9.43 -13.67 -25.32
CA GLN A 340 9.88 -14.48 -26.47
C GLN A 340 10.60 -15.80 -26.10
N ASP A 341 10.35 -16.82 -26.93
CA ASP A 341 11.33 -17.83 -27.29
C ASP A 341 12.11 -17.33 -28.52
N ILE A 342 13.44 -17.53 -28.54
CA ILE A 342 14.44 -16.87 -29.42
C ILE A 342 14.38 -17.36 -30.90
N GLU A 343 13.33 -18.09 -31.31
CA GLU A 343 13.21 -18.69 -32.65
C GLU A 343 12.00 -18.21 -33.50
N SER A 344 11.12 -17.32 -33.01
CA SER A 344 9.97 -16.83 -33.80
C SER A 344 10.18 -15.43 -34.38
N GLU A 345 9.88 -15.25 -35.67
CA GLU A 345 9.82 -13.94 -36.38
C GLU A 345 8.90 -12.89 -35.72
N TYR A 346 8.06 -13.30 -34.75
CA TYR A 346 7.03 -12.48 -34.12
C TYR A 346 7.27 -12.32 -32.61
N SER A 347 6.91 -11.14 -32.07
CA SER A 347 6.76 -10.86 -30.64
C SER A 347 5.48 -10.05 -30.38
N SER A 348 5.02 -10.02 -29.12
CA SER A 348 3.85 -9.22 -28.74
C SER A 348 4.10 -8.45 -27.46
N THR A 349 3.39 -7.33 -27.32
CA THR A 349 3.39 -6.48 -26.12
C THR A 349 1.96 -6.11 -25.75
N TYR A 350 1.71 -5.93 -24.45
CA TYR A 350 0.44 -5.44 -23.94
C TYR A 350 0.68 -4.29 -22.99
N ASP A 351 0.07 -3.13 -23.28
CA ASP A 351 0.06 -1.99 -22.37
C ASP A 351 -1.23 -2.01 -21.56
N GLY A 352 -1.12 -2.39 -20.28
CA GLY A 352 -2.25 -2.45 -19.37
C GLY A 352 -2.88 -1.09 -19.02
N VAL A 353 -2.27 0.04 -19.40
CA VAL A 353 -2.85 1.38 -19.21
C VAL A 353 -3.70 1.78 -20.40
N SER A 354 -3.19 1.60 -21.63
CA SER A 354 -3.95 1.91 -22.85
C SER A 354 -4.90 0.79 -23.27
N GLY A 355 -4.71 -0.44 -22.77
CA GLY A 355 -5.47 -1.62 -23.17
C GLY A 355 -5.11 -2.14 -24.57
N ILE A 356 -4.02 -1.65 -25.16
CA ILE A 356 -3.60 -2.00 -26.52
C ILE A 356 -2.65 -3.18 -26.47
N TRP A 357 -2.96 -4.20 -27.28
CA TRP A 357 -2.08 -5.31 -27.58
C TRP A 357 -1.48 -5.14 -28.97
N THR A 358 -0.17 -5.28 -29.09
CA THR A 358 0.57 -5.04 -30.35
C THR A 358 1.39 -6.27 -30.72
N LEU A 359 1.29 -6.70 -31.98
CA LEU A 359 2.15 -7.71 -32.60
C LEU A 359 3.26 -7.01 -33.40
N LEU A 360 4.49 -7.46 -33.16
CA LEU A 360 5.70 -7.00 -33.81
C LEU A 360 6.27 -8.15 -34.68
N LYS A 361 6.76 -7.82 -35.87
CA LYS A 361 7.57 -8.71 -36.72
C LYS A 361 8.89 -8.02 -37.01
N ASP A 362 10.01 -8.65 -36.67
CA ASP A 362 11.35 -8.05 -36.81
C ASP A 362 11.46 -6.63 -36.19
N ASP A 363 10.88 -6.44 -35.00
CA ASP A 363 10.79 -5.17 -34.27
C ASP A 363 9.98 -4.04 -34.97
N LEU A 364 9.22 -4.38 -36.03
CA LEU A 364 8.27 -3.47 -36.67
C LEU A 364 6.84 -3.83 -36.27
N GLU A 365 6.04 -2.82 -35.91
CA GLU A 365 4.62 -2.98 -35.58
C GLU A 365 3.84 -3.45 -36.81
N VAL A 366 3.10 -4.55 -36.65
CA VAL A 366 2.31 -5.14 -37.73
C VAL A 366 0.82 -5.05 -37.42
N ILE A 367 0.41 -5.30 -36.17
CA ILE A 367 -1.00 -5.38 -35.77
C ILE A 367 -1.19 -4.75 -34.39
N GLU A 368 -2.24 -3.94 -34.25
CA GLU A 368 -2.71 -3.41 -32.97
C GLU A 368 -4.17 -3.84 -32.71
N ILE A 369 -4.46 -4.25 -31.48
CA ILE A 369 -5.79 -4.67 -31.04
C ILE A 369 -6.11 -3.92 -29.75
N ASN A 370 -7.20 -3.16 -29.75
CA ASN A 370 -7.78 -2.61 -28.54
C ASN A 370 -8.56 -3.70 -27.80
N MET A 371 -7.97 -4.24 -26.73
CA MET A 371 -8.56 -5.36 -25.99
C MET A 371 -9.80 -4.92 -25.19
N ALA A 372 -9.86 -3.66 -24.76
CA ALA A 372 -11.02 -3.11 -24.07
C ALA A 372 -12.25 -3.05 -25.00
N GLU A 373 -12.06 -2.59 -26.24
CA GLU A 373 -13.11 -2.57 -27.26
C GLU A 373 -13.56 -3.99 -27.64
N ALA A 374 -12.64 -4.96 -27.69
CA ALA A 374 -13.01 -6.35 -27.92
C ALA A 374 -13.90 -6.91 -26.79
N LEU A 375 -13.57 -6.62 -25.53
CA LEU A 375 -14.38 -7.05 -24.38
C LEU A 375 -15.74 -6.35 -24.32
N GLU A 376 -15.80 -5.06 -24.65
CA GLU A 376 -17.03 -4.28 -24.78
C GLU A 376 -17.99 -4.91 -25.81
N ASN A 377 -17.49 -5.22 -27.01
CA ASN A 377 -18.28 -5.86 -28.06
C ASN A 377 -18.89 -7.19 -27.61
N PHE A 378 -18.14 -7.99 -26.85
CA PHE A 378 -18.67 -9.26 -26.32
C PHE A 378 -19.69 -9.04 -25.20
N TYR A 379 -19.48 -8.04 -24.34
CA TYR A 379 -20.46 -7.67 -23.33
C TYR A 379 -21.79 -7.24 -23.96
N GLU A 380 -21.76 -6.39 -24.99
CA GLU A 380 -22.95 -5.99 -25.74
C GLU A 380 -23.63 -7.16 -26.46
N LEU A 381 -22.86 -8.10 -26.99
CA LEU A 381 -23.39 -9.24 -27.75
C LEU A 381 -24.14 -10.25 -26.86
N PHE A 382 -23.65 -10.47 -25.64
CA PHE A 382 -24.18 -11.50 -24.75
C PHE A 382 -25.02 -10.96 -23.59
N GLU A 383 -24.97 -9.66 -23.29
CA GLU A 383 -25.72 -8.99 -22.21
C GLU A 383 -25.62 -9.72 -20.84
N THR A 384 -24.48 -10.33 -20.53
CA THR A 384 -24.28 -11.14 -19.31
C THR A 384 -23.12 -10.60 -18.47
N SER A 385 -23.38 -10.42 -17.16
CA SER A 385 -22.42 -9.91 -16.17
C SER A 385 -21.79 -11.02 -15.32
N VAL A 386 -21.59 -12.22 -15.87
CA VAL A 386 -21.11 -13.42 -15.16
C VAL A 386 -20.32 -14.31 -16.12
N ASP A 387 -19.49 -15.22 -15.60
CA ASP A 387 -18.75 -16.24 -16.37
C ASP A 387 -19.67 -16.94 -17.38
N TYR A 388 -19.36 -16.81 -18.67
CA TYR A 388 -20.18 -17.34 -19.76
C TYR A 388 -19.37 -18.31 -20.62
N GLU A 389 -19.83 -19.56 -20.68
CA GLU A 389 -19.22 -20.63 -21.48
C GLU A 389 -19.98 -20.78 -22.81
N LEU A 390 -19.25 -20.69 -23.93
CA LEU A 390 -19.79 -20.75 -25.29
C LEU A 390 -19.49 -22.09 -25.96
N ASP A 391 -20.44 -22.54 -26.79
CA ASP A 391 -20.32 -23.78 -27.58
C ASP A 391 -19.29 -23.67 -28.72
N LEU A 392 -19.07 -22.47 -29.26
CA LEU A 392 -18.24 -22.22 -30.44
C LEU A 392 -17.37 -20.97 -30.29
N TYR A 393 -16.06 -21.12 -30.48
CA TYR A 393 -15.10 -20.01 -30.47
C TYR A 393 -15.38 -18.93 -31.55
N THR A 394 -16.06 -19.27 -32.65
CA THR A 394 -16.42 -18.32 -33.71
C THR A 394 -17.41 -17.26 -33.25
N GLN A 395 -18.07 -17.47 -32.11
CA GLN A 395 -18.92 -16.49 -31.45
C GLN A 395 -18.10 -15.39 -30.77
N LEU A 396 -16.84 -15.67 -30.40
CA LEU A 396 -15.87 -14.69 -29.91
C LEU A 396 -14.94 -14.23 -31.03
N LYS A 397 -15.53 -13.84 -32.16
CA LYS A 397 -14.79 -13.27 -33.28
C LYS A 397 -14.75 -11.75 -33.17
N TYR A 398 -13.55 -11.19 -33.26
CA TYR A 398 -13.34 -9.76 -33.43
C TYR A 398 -12.69 -9.50 -34.79
N THR A 399 -13.28 -8.59 -35.57
CA THR A 399 -12.72 -8.12 -36.83
C THR A 399 -12.59 -6.60 -36.75
N PRO A 400 -11.36 -6.06 -36.83
CA PRO A 400 -11.12 -4.61 -36.84
C PRO A 400 -11.69 -3.96 -38.11
N SER A 401 -11.91 -2.65 -38.07
CA SER A 401 -12.51 -1.87 -39.17
C SER A 401 -11.70 -1.87 -40.47
N ASN A 402 -10.39 -2.14 -40.42
CA ASN A 402 -9.53 -2.26 -41.61
C ASN A 402 -9.61 -3.64 -42.28
N GLU A 403 -10.30 -4.62 -41.67
CA GLU A 403 -10.44 -6.01 -42.11
C GLU A 403 -9.13 -6.77 -42.37
N GLU A 404 -7.98 -6.23 -41.97
CA GLU A 404 -6.64 -6.78 -42.29
C GLU A 404 -6.34 -8.10 -41.57
N PHE A 405 -7.02 -8.36 -40.46
CA PHE A 405 -6.89 -9.60 -39.70
C PHE A 405 -8.22 -9.99 -39.08
N ASP A 406 -8.33 -11.25 -38.65
CA ASP A 406 -9.44 -11.74 -37.81
C ASP A 406 -8.86 -12.31 -36.51
N VAL A 407 -9.52 -11.98 -35.39
CA VAL A 407 -9.16 -12.49 -34.06
C VAL A 407 -10.27 -13.40 -33.57
N TYR A 408 -9.88 -14.57 -33.06
CA TYR A 408 -10.79 -15.58 -32.56
C TYR A 408 -10.41 -15.93 -31.12
N PHE A 409 -11.14 -15.42 -30.14
CA PHE A 409 -10.81 -15.67 -28.74
C PHE A 409 -11.25 -17.07 -28.32
N ILE A 410 -10.36 -17.75 -27.60
CA ILE A 410 -10.71 -18.95 -26.82
C ILE A 410 -11.26 -18.49 -25.47
N GLY A 411 -10.67 -17.44 -24.91
CA GLY A 411 -11.04 -16.87 -23.64
C GLY A 411 -10.57 -15.43 -23.52
N ILE A 412 -11.40 -14.60 -22.89
CA ILE A 412 -11.10 -13.21 -22.56
C ILE A 412 -11.75 -12.89 -21.22
N SER A 413 -10.97 -12.31 -20.31
CA SER A 413 -11.47 -11.88 -19.01
C SER A 413 -10.92 -10.53 -18.58
N GLY A 414 -11.71 -9.81 -17.81
CA GLY A 414 -11.43 -8.43 -17.46
C GLY A 414 -12.43 -7.81 -16.49
N LEU A 415 -12.30 -6.51 -16.29
CA LEU A 415 -13.16 -5.71 -15.42
C LEU A 415 -13.86 -4.63 -16.24
N PHE A 416 -15.15 -4.46 -15.99
CA PHE A 416 -15.95 -3.34 -16.45
C PHE A 416 -16.19 -2.36 -15.29
N SER A 417 -15.70 -1.13 -15.41
CA SER A 417 -15.92 -0.05 -14.45
C SER A 417 -17.35 0.48 -14.58
N LEU A 418 -18.16 0.29 -13.54
CA LEU A 418 -19.55 0.77 -13.49
C LEU A 418 -19.64 2.30 -13.39
N ASN A 419 -18.59 2.96 -12.89
CA ASN A 419 -18.57 4.41 -12.70
C ASN A 419 -18.04 5.17 -13.93
N GLU A 420 -17.03 4.62 -14.58
CA GLU A 420 -16.38 5.26 -15.73
C GLU A 420 -16.89 4.73 -17.07
N GLU A 421 -17.70 3.65 -17.05
CA GLU A 421 -18.16 2.90 -18.23
C GLU A 421 -16.98 2.43 -19.11
N THR A 422 -15.86 2.05 -18.48
CA THR A 422 -14.64 1.62 -19.15
C THR A 422 -14.38 0.13 -18.95
N TYR A 423 -13.79 -0.52 -19.97
CA TYR A 423 -13.41 -1.93 -19.94
C TYR A 423 -11.90 -2.08 -19.81
N SER A 424 -11.45 -3.07 -19.05
CA SER A 424 -10.04 -3.43 -18.92
C SER A 424 -9.88 -4.94 -18.99
N VAL A 425 -8.88 -5.42 -19.73
CA VAL A 425 -8.66 -6.86 -19.92
C VAL A 425 -7.46 -7.28 -19.08
N SER A 426 -7.65 -8.29 -18.24
CA SER A 426 -6.57 -8.87 -17.44
C SER A 426 -5.90 -10.03 -18.16
N GLU A 427 -6.70 -10.86 -18.83
CA GLU A 427 -6.22 -12.08 -19.48
C GLU A 427 -6.99 -12.32 -20.78
N ALA A 428 -6.28 -12.77 -21.81
CA ALA A 428 -6.89 -13.23 -23.05
C ALA A 428 -6.00 -14.29 -23.72
N ASN A 429 -6.63 -15.24 -24.37
CA ASN A 429 -6.01 -16.18 -25.28
C ASN A 429 -6.84 -16.31 -26.56
N PHE A 430 -6.17 -16.27 -27.70
CA PHE A 430 -6.85 -16.13 -28.99
C PHE A 430 -5.99 -16.62 -30.14
N TYR A 431 -6.65 -16.91 -31.25
CA TYR A 431 -6.01 -17.10 -32.53
C TYR A 431 -6.10 -15.84 -33.38
N LEU A 432 -5.04 -15.56 -34.12
CA LEU A 432 -4.92 -14.43 -35.03
C LEU A 432 -4.71 -14.94 -36.46
N GLY A 433 -5.68 -14.66 -37.34
CA GLY A 433 -5.57 -14.90 -38.77
C GLY A 433 -5.25 -13.63 -39.52
N ILE A 434 -4.10 -13.58 -40.18
CA ILE A 434 -3.66 -12.45 -41.02
C ILE A 434 -4.13 -12.73 -42.45
N LYS A 435 -4.92 -11.82 -43.04
CA LYS A 435 -5.51 -12.04 -44.37
C LYS A 435 -4.55 -11.75 -45.51
#